data_AF-W6AFL0-F1
#
_entry.id   AF-W6AFL0-F1
#
_cell.length_a   1.000
_cell.length_b   1.000
_cell.length_c   1.000
_cell.angle_alpha   90.00
_cell.angle_beta   90.00
_cell.angle_gamma   90.00
#
_symmetry.space_group_name_H-M   'P 1'
#
loop_
_entity.id
_entity.type
_entity.pdbx_description
1 polymer ?
#
loop_
_entity_poly.entity_id
_entity_poly.type
_entity_poly.pdbx_seq_one_letter_code
_entity_poly.pdbx_strand_id
1 'polypeptide(L)'
;MKRFINIMSAFTVTVTTSSATAMVVSCKGDYMVKLYHLHSVQGKWEVTPEHPNNLIIEVDKRDIKKYTLEEGIYENTRIAFYMKDGSINNTNDKWWSGPAIQYEYYFTKELGFGPDVEQE
;
A
#
# COMPACT_ATOMS: atom_id res chain seq x y z
N MET A 1 -20.50 -57.29 46.63
CA MET A 1 -19.19 -56.70 46.98
C MET A 1 -18.52 -56.21 45.71
N LYS A 2 -17.93 -55.01 45.78
CA LYS A 2 -17.28 -54.19 44.73
C LYS A 2 -16.18 -54.92 43.95
N ARG A 3 -16.00 -54.61 42.64
CA ARG A 3 -14.74 -54.18 41.95
C ARG A 3 -15.09 -53.46 40.61
N PHE A 4 -14.90 -52.13 40.50
CA PHE A 4 -13.81 -51.35 39.81
C PHE A 4 -13.81 -51.44 38.26
N ILE A 5 -14.36 -50.46 37.51
CA ILE A 5 -13.81 -49.20 36.92
C ILE A 5 -12.74 -49.40 35.81
N ASN A 6 -13.03 -48.94 34.57
CA ASN A 6 -12.24 -47.98 33.79
C ASN A 6 -12.94 -47.60 32.45
N ILE A 7 -13.32 -46.33 32.24
CA ILE A 7 -12.66 -45.24 31.46
C ILE A 7 -12.90 -45.30 29.93
N MET A 8 -13.61 -44.30 29.40
CA MET A 8 -13.28 -43.41 28.23
C MET A 8 -14.57 -42.76 27.72
N SER A 9 -14.79 -41.47 28.01
CA SER A 9 -14.48 -40.32 27.16
C SER A 9 -15.31 -40.24 25.88
N ALA A 10 -16.22 -39.27 25.82
CA ALA A 10 -16.22 -38.23 24.78
C ALA A 10 -17.31 -37.20 25.10
N PHE A 11 -16.90 -36.02 25.57
CA PHE A 11 -17.74 -34.82 25.49
C PHE A 11 -17.67 -34.32 24.05
N THR A 12 -18.77 -34.42 23.31
CA THR A 12 -18.87 -33.80 21.99
C THR A 12 -19.29 -32.35 22.18
N VAL A 13 -18.32 -31.44 22.20
CA VAL A 13 -18.60 -30.00 22.11
C VAL A 13 -18.78 -29.68 20.64
N THR A 14 -20.03 -29.54 20.20
CA THR A 14 -20.32 -29.00 18.87
C THR A 14 -20.05 -27.49 18.90
N VAL A 15 -18.82 -27.09 18.61
CA VAL A 15 -18.52 -25.68 18.32
C VAL A 15 -19.11 -25.39 16.94
N THR A 16 -20.29 -24.79 16.91
CA THR A 16 -20.81 -24.18 15.69
C THR A 16 -20.02 -22.90 15.46
N THR A 17 -18.88 -23.01 14.78
CA THR A 17 -18.24 -21.82 14.18
C THR A 17 -19.16 -21.36 13.06
N SER A 18 -20.07 -20.44 13.37
CA SER A 18 -20.69 -19.61 12.35
C SER A 18 -19.57 -18.75 11.78
N SER A 19 -18.92 -19.25 10.73
CA SER A 19 -18.09 -18.45 9.86
C SER A 19 -18.99 -17.38 9.26
N ALA A 20 -19.08 -16.24 9.94
CA ALA A 20 -19.50 -15.00 9.32
C ALA A 20 -18.42 -14.70 8.27
N THR A 21 -18.63 -15.19 7.06
CA THR A 21 -17.97 -14.63 5.89
C THR A 21 -18.42 -13.18 5.84
N ALA A 22 -17.60 -12.30 6.41
CA ALA A 22 -17.66 -10.88 6.15
C ALA A 22 -17.47 -10.75 4.63
N MET A 23 -18.57 -10.61 3.91
CA MET A 23 -18.53 -10.24 2.51
C MET A 23 -17.99 -8.81 2.49
N VAL A 24 -16.67 -8.67 2.39
CA VAL A 24 -16.07 -7.38 2.11
C VAL A 24 -16.39 -7.12 0.64
N VAL A 25 -17.49 -6.40 0.40
CA VAL A 25 -17.76 -5.80 -0.89
C VAL A 25 -16.64 -4.80 -1.11
N SER A 26 -15.57 -5.24 -1.76
CA SER A 26 -14.47 -4.36 -2.10
C SER A 26 -14.96 -3.45 -3.22
N CYS A 27 -15.34 -2.23 -2.87
CA CYS A 27 -15.46 -1.09 -3.79
C CYS A 27 -14.05 -0.76 -4.33
N LYS A 28 -13.40 -1.69 -5.04
CA LYS A 28 -12.01 -1.58 -5.48
C LYS A 28 -11.74 -0.28 -6.25
N GLY A 29 -12.73 0.28 -6.94
CA GLY A 29 -12.58 1.50 -7.73
C GLY A 29 -12.13 2.73 -6.95
N ASP A 30 -12.63 2.93 -5.73
CA ASP A 30 -12.42 4.21 -5.00
C ASP A 30 -11.04 4.31 -4.32
N TYR A 31 -10.34 3.18 -4.20
CA TYR A 31 -9.05 3.10 -3.53
C TYR A 31 -7.88 2.92 -4.49
N MET A 32 -8.15 2.62 -5.77
CA MET A 32 -7.13 2.57 -6.80
C MET A 32 -6.67 4.00 -7.13
N VAL A 33 -5.37 4.22 -7.03
CA VAL A 33 -4.72 5.49 -7.33
C VAL A 33 -3.68 5.28 -8.43
N LYS A 34 -3.59 6.25 -9.33
CA LYS A 34 -2.51 6.34 -10.33
C LYS A 34 -1.62 7.50 -9.94
N LEU A 35 -0.36 7.20 -9.68
CA LEU A 35 0.65 8.20 -9.37
C LEU A 35 1.52 8.44 -10.58
N TYR A 36 1.81 9.71 -10.85
CA TYR A 36 2.50 10.13 -12.06
C TYR A 36 3.75 10.96 -11.75
N HIS A 37 4.66 10.95 -12.72
CA HIS A 37 5.89 11.71 -12.77
C HIS A 37 5.63 13.22 -12.82
N LEU A 38 6.39 13.97 -12.01
CA LEU A 38 6.41 15.43 -12.01
C LEU A 38 7.33 16.01 -13.10
N HIS A 39 6.82 17.02 -13.79
CA HIS A 39 7.55 17.80 -14.81
C HIS A 39 7.66 19.26 -14.38
N SER A 40 8.77 19.90 -14.71
CA SER A 40 8.92 21.34 -14.49
C SER A 40 8.34 22.10 -15.68
N VAL A 41 7.25 22.81 -15.43
CA VAL A 41 6.59 23.69 -16.40
C VAL A 41 6.72 25.12 -15.89
N GLN A 42 7.51 25.94 -16.58
CA GLN A 42 7.75 27.34 -16.21
C GLN A 42 8.22 27.53 -14.75
N GLY A 43 9.03 26.59 -14.25
CA GLY A 43 9.57 26.63 -12.88
C GLY A 43 8.62 26.11 -11.80
N LYS A 44 7.48 25.53 -12.18
CA LYS A 44 6.56 24.84 -11.27
C LYS A 44 6.55 23.35 -11.56
N TRP A 45 6.51 22.54 -10.51
CA TRP A 45 6.42 21.09 -10.62
C TRP A 45 4.96 20.67 -10.72
N GLU A 46 4.62 20.01 -11.81
CA GLU A 46 3.24 19.64 -12.13
C GLU A 46 3.16 18.18 -12.58
N VAL A 47 2.00 17.55 -12.33
CA VAL A 47 1.70 16.19 -12.77
C VAL A 47 1.17 16.23 -14.20
N THR A 48 1.76 15.43 -15.10
CA THR A 48 1.33 15.35 -16.50
C THR A 48 0.81 13.93 -16.81
N PRO A 49 -0.49 13.64 -16.59
CA PRO A 49 -1.04 12.29 -16.75
C PRO A 49 -1.19 11.86 -18.22
N GLU A 50 -1.02 12.79 -19.16
CA GLU A 50 -1.35 12.62 -20.59
C GLU A 50 -0.41 11.65 -21.33
N HIS A 51 0.74 11.28 -20.76
CA HIS A 51 1.65 10.32 -21.34
C HIS A 51 1.74 9.03 -20.51
N PRO A 52 1.60 7.84 -21.12
CA PRO A 52 1.66 6.56 -20.40
C PRO A 52 3.03 6.29 -19.75
N ASN A 53 4.11 6.86 -20.31
CA ASN A 53 5.45 6.76 -19.72
C ASN A 53 5.63 7.59 -18.45
N ASN A 54 4.65 8.45 -18.10
CA ASN A 54 4.66 9.24 -16.89
C ASN A 54 4.03 8.49 -15.71
N LEU A 55 3.42 7.33 -15.91
CA LEU A 55 2.88 6.53 -14.82
C LEU A 55 4.03 5.97 -13.97
N ILE A 56 4.03 6.30 -12.68
CA ILE A 56 4.95 5.74 -11.69
C ILE A 56 4.42 4.38 -11.22
N ILE A 57 3.16 4.36 -10.78
CA ILE A 57 2.48 3.16 -10.29
C ILE A 57 0.95 3.34 -10.37
N GLU A 58 0.24 2.24 -10.58
CA GLU A 58 -1.20 2.10 -10.34
C GLU A 58 -1.39 1.06 -9.23
N VAL A 59 -2.01 1.45 -8.12
CA VAL A 59 -2.03 0.63 -6.89
C VAL A 59 -3.27 0.93 -6.03
N ASP A 60 -3.75 -0.07 -5.26
CA ASP A 60 -4.73 0.17 -4.21
C ASP A 60 -4.02 0.82 -3.02
N LYS A 61 -4.38 2.05 -2.66
CA LYS A 61 -3.67 2.79 -1.61
C LYS A 61 -3.74 2.12 -0.23
N ARG A 62 -4.69 1.21 0.00
CA ARG A 62 -4.80 0.45 1.26
C ARG A 62 -3.76 -0.66 1.39
N ASP A 63 -3.21 -1.09 0.26
CA ASP A 63 -2.17 -2.12 0.21
C ASP A 63 -0.78 -1.52 0.44
N ILE A 64 -0.64 -0.19 0.38
CA ILE A 64 0.61 0.50 0.69
C ILE A 64 0.80 0.53 2.22
N LYS A 65 1.89 -0.07 2.69
CA LYS A 65 2.32 0.02 4.09
C LYS A 65 3.01 1.36 4.35
N LYS A 66 3.94 1.77 3.48
CA LYS A 66 4.59 3.09 3.51
C LYS A 66 5.22 3.38 2.17
N TYR A 67 5.60 4.63 1.94
CA TYR A 67 6.50 5.00 0.85
C TYR A 67 7.68 5.81 1.36
N THR A 68 8.79 5.75 0.65
CA THR A 68 10.00 6.54 0.93
C THR A 68 10.31 7.43 -0.27
N LEU A 69 10.91 8.58 0.01
CA LEU A 69 11.44 9.50 -0.98
C LEU A 69 12.92 9.73 -0.67
N GLU A 70 13.79 9.41 -1.61
CA GLU A 70 15.23 9.65 -1.50
C GLU A 70 15.60 10.78 -2.47
N GLU A 71 16.16 11.86 -1.95
CA GLU A 71 16.56 13.02 -2.74
C GLU A 71 17.93 12.80 -3.38
N GLY A 72 18.00 13.05 -4.68
CA GLY A 72 19.20 12.91 -5.49
C GLY A 72 19.79 14.25 -5.90
N ILE A 73 20.87 14.20 -6.68
CA ILE A 73 21.47 15.38 -7.28
C ILE A 73 20.60 15.86 -8.44
N TYR A 74 20.53 17.18 -8.64
CA TYR A 74 19.79 17.84 -9.74
C TYR A 74 18.25 17.67 -9.68
N GLU A 75 17.65 17.85 -8.50
CA GLU A 75 16.19 17.84 -8.33
C GLU A 75 15.54 16.55 -8.85
N ASN A 76 16.14 15.41 -8.50
CA ASN A 76 15.60 14.10 -8.81
C ASN A 76 15.26 13.37 -7.51
N THR A 77 14.26 12.49 -7.57
CA THR A 77 13.80 11.71 -6.43
C THR A 77 13.68 10.25 -6.80
N ARG A 78 14.21 9.36 -5.95
CA ARG A 78 13.95 7.94 -6.02
C ARG A 78 12.79 7.61 -5.07
N ILE A 79 11.89 6.76 -5.56
CA ILE A 79 10.60 6.49 -4.91
C ILE A 79 10.47 4.99 -4.70
N ALA A 80 10.16 4.58 -3.47
CA ALA A 80 9.85 3.18 -3.19
C ALA A 80 8.56 3.07 -2.38
N PHE A 81 7.70 2.14 -2.78
CA PHE A 81 6.49 1.74 -2.08
C PHE A 81 6.73 0.38 -1.41
N TYR A 82 6.50 0.32 -0.11
CA TYR A 82 6.52 -0.91 0.68
C TYR A 82 5.08 -1.33 0.86
N MET A 83 4.74 -2.53 0.39
CA MET A 83 3.38 -3.04 0.41
C MET A 83 3.13 -3.87 1.68
N LYS A 84 1.87 -3.99 2.10
CA LYS A 84 1.47 -4.76 3.29
C LYS A 84 1.70 -6.26 3.14
N ASP A 85 1.76 -6.77 1.92
CA ASP A 85 2.14 -8.16 1.61
C ASP A 85 3.65 -8.44 1.69
N GLY A 86 4.45 -7.41 2.01
CA GLY A 86 5.91 -7.50 2.13
C GLY A 86 6.65 -7.28 0.81
N SER A 87 5.95 -7.12 -0.31
CA SER A 87 6.57 -6.75 -1.58
C SER A 87 7.04 -5.29 -1.57
N ILE A 88 8.05 -5.00 -2.40
CA ILE A 88 8.58 -3.64 -2.58
C ILE A 88 8.45 -3.29 -4.06
N ASN A 89 7.78 -2.18 -4.33
CA ASN A 89 7.78 -1.55 -5.64
C ASN A 89 8.70 -0.32 -5.60
N ASN A 90 9.92 -0.48 -6.07
CA ASN A 90 10.92 0.59 -6.19
C ASN A 90 10.75 1.43 -7.48
N THR A 91 9.61 1.28 -8.16
CA THR A 91 9.17 1.96 -9.39
C THR A 91 10.27 2.08 -10.45
N ASN A 92 10.76 0.89 -10.84
CA ASN A 92 11.76 0.63 -11.88
C ASN A 92 13.20 0.97 -11.52
N ASP A 93 13.51 1.14 -10.23
CA ASP A 93 14.87 1.41 -9.75
C ASP A 93 15.54 2.60 -10.47
N LYS A 94 14.78 3.69 -10.65
CA LYS A 94 15.24 4.87 -11.38
C LYS A 94 14.98 6.15 -10.59
N TRP A 95 15.68 7.20 -11.02
CA TRP A 95 15.47 8.56 -10.56
C TRP A 95 14.37 9.21 -11.38
N TRP A 96 13.34 9.73 -10.71
CA TRP A 96 12.27 10.51 -11.32
C TRP A 96 12.60 11.99 -11.16
N SER A 97 12.39 12.81 -12.20
CA SER A 97 12.61 14.25 -12.04
C SER A 97 11.58 14.85 -11.09
N GLY A 98 11.99 15.88 -10.37
CA GLY A 98 11.22 16.53 -9.32
C GLY A 98 11.90 16.34 -7.96
N PRO A 99 11.98 17.40 -7.14
CA PRO A 99 12.53 17.31 -5.79
C PRO A 99 11.57 16.56 -4.85
N ALA A 100 12.11 15.95 -3.81
CA ALA A 100 11.37 15.06 -2.93
C ALA A 100 10.16 15.75 -2.28
N ILE A 101 10.31 17.02 -1.90
CA ILE A 101 9.24 17.82 -1.29
C ILE A 101 8.01 17.98 -2.19
N GLN A 102 8.19 18.01 -3.51
CA GLN A 102 7.05 18.14 -4.44
C GLN A 102 6.32 16.80 -4.60
N TYR A 103 7.07 15.70 -4.58
CA TYR A 103 6.49 14.36 -4.52
C TYR A 103 5.77 14.11 -3.20
N GLU A 104 6.31 14.57 -2.08
CA GLU A 104 5.64 14.49 -0.78
C GLU A 104 4.28 15.19 -0.83
N TYR A 105 4.25 16.46 -1.25
CA TYR A 105 3.00 17.21 -1.36
C TYR A 105 1.97 16.50 -2.24
N TYR A 106 2.40 16.03 -3.41
CA TYR A 106 1.53 15.32 -4.35
C TYR A 106 1.04 13.99 -3.77
N PHE A 107 1.93 13.14 -3.28
CA PHE A 107 1.57 11.81 -2.79
C PHE A 107 0.74 11.88 -1.52
N THR A 108 1.02 12.80 -0.60
CA THR A 108 0.17 12.97 0.59
C THR A 108 -1.25 13.40 0.21
N LYS A 109 -1.42 14.21 -0.84
CA LYS A 109 -2.74 14.56 -1.35
C LYS A 109 -3.50 13.36 -1.93
N GLU A 110 -2.83 12.50 -2.71
CA GLU A 110 -3.48 11.36 -3.37
C GLU A 110 -3.67 10.14 -2.43
N LEU A 111 -2.67 9.88 -1.58
CA LEU A 111 -2.62 8.72 -0.68
C LEU A 111 -3.26 9.01 0.68
N GLY A 112 -3.22 10.25 1.13
CA GLY A 112 -3.74 10.68 2.43
C GLY A 112 -2.73 10.54 3.59
N PHE A 113 -1.47 10.18 3.33
CA PHE A 113 -0.41 10.07 4.33
C PHE A 113 0.96 10.48 3.76
N GLY A 114 1.88 10.83 4.66
CA GLY A 114 3.24 11.29 4.33
C GLY A 114 4.27 10.17 4.11
N PRO A 115 5.48 10.53 3.64
CA PRO A 115 6.57 9.57 3.51
C PRO A 115 6.95 9.01 4.87
N ASP A 116 7.45 7.78 4.89
CA ASP A 116 7.92 7.07 6.08
C ASP A 116 6.86 6.81 7.17
N VAL A 117 5.59 7.17 6.94
CA VAL A 117 4.47 6.86 7.83
C VAL A 117 3.96 5.45 7.54
N GLU A 118 4.18 4.53 8.48
CA GLU A 118 3.62 3.17 8.40
C GLU A 118 2.11 3.17 8.63
N GLN A 119 1.38 2.57 7.70
CA GLN A 119 -0.06 2.34 7.75
C GLN A 119 -0.34 0.96 8.36
N GLU A 120 -1.22 0.91 9.36
CA GLU A 120 -1.76 -0.32 9.97
C GLU A 120 -2.74 -1.03 9.02
#